data_AF-A0A1M5Q2F4-F1
#
_entry.id   AF-A0A1M5Q2F4-F1
#
_cell.length_a   1.000
_cell.length_b   1.000
_cell.length_c   1.000
_cell.angle_alpha   90.00
_cell.angle_beta   90.00
_cell.angle_gamma   90.00
#
_symmetry.space_group_name_H-M   'P 1'
#
loop_
_entity.id
_entity.type
_entity.pdbx_description
1 polymer ?
#
loop_
_entity_poly.entity_id
_entity_poly.type
_entity_poly.pdbx_seq_one_letter_code
_entity_poly.pdbx_strand_id
1 'polypeptide(L)'
;MDRDFLIDLFTDFGPVTIRRMFSGFGISADGTNFALALRGGLYFRADDQTIARFEAEGSQPFQYQTRTKTVTVGSYWQLPERLYDDPEELTGWARAALAAAQRAALRKRPKAERAKPAAKTKAAVKKKKIAKRKKSSS
;
A
#
# COMPACT_ATOMS: atom_id res chain seq x y z
N MET A 1 7.90 -0.89 15.95
CA MET A 1 8.07 -0.67 14.52
C MET A 1 7.29 0.57 14.18
N ASP A 2 8.02 1.64 13.90
CA ASP A 2 7.54 3.01 14.02
C ASP A 2 7.64 3.69 12.67
N ARG A 3 6.93 4.82 12.53
CA ARG A 3 6.86 5.54 11.26
C ARG A 3 8.24 5.95 10.77
N ASP A 4 9.08 6.48 11.65
CA ASP A 4 10.41 6.99 11.29
C ASP A 4 11.34 5.85 10.84
N PHE A 5 11.30 4.70 11.50
CA PHE A 5 12.04 3.51 11.05
C PHE A 5 11.64 3.08 9.64
N LEU A 6 10.34 3.09 9.34
CA LEU A 6 9.87 2.76 7.99
C LEU A 6 10.34 3.80 6.97
N ILE A 7 10.36 5.10 7.31
CA ILE A 7 10.87 6.14 6.40
C ILE A 7 12.34 5.91 6.08
N ASP A 8 13.13 5.63 7.10
CA ASP A 8 14.56 5.35 6.97
C ASP A 8 14.81 4.12 6.09
N LEU A 9 14.06 3.04 6.33
CA LEU A 9 14.14 1.81 5.55
C LEU A 9 13.81 2.00 4.06
N PHE A 10 12.93 2.95 3.72
CA PHE A 10 12.58 3.28 2.33
C PHE A 10 13.34 4.48 1.77
N THR A 11 14.36 5.00 2.46
CA THR A 11 15.04 6.22 2.04
C THR A 11 15.68 6.07 0.65
N ASP A 12 16.33 4.94 0.37
CA ASP A 12 16.93 4.59 -0.93
C ASP A 12 15.90 4.26 -2.02
N PHE A 13 14.72 3.78 -1.60
CA PHE A 13 13.62 3.53 -2.51
C PHE A 13 12.98 4.83 -3.03
N GLY A 14 12.82 5.80 -2.14
CA GLY A 14 12.28 7.11 -2.45
C GLY A 14 11.03 7.48 -1.62
N PRO A 15 10.33 8.56 -2.01
CA PRO A 15 9.26 9.13 -1.18
C PRO A 15 8.06 8.19 -1.05
N VAL A 16 7.89 7.63 0.15
CA VAL A 16 6.73 6.80 0.51
C VAL A 16 5.74 7.53 1.41
N THR A 17 4.46 7.23 1.24
CA THR A 17 3.38 7.70 2.10
C THR A 17 3.04 6.62 3.11
N ILE A 18 3.24 6.92 4.39
CA ILE A 18 2.93 6.01 5.49
C ILE A 18 1.67 6.50 6.18
N ARG A 19 0.64 5.65 6.23
CA ARG A 19 -0.65 5.95 6.85
C ARG A 19 -1.01 4.89 7.88
N ARG A 20 -1.37 5.31 9.09
CA ARG A 20 -1.80 4.40 10.16
C ARG A 20 -3.10 3.69 9.77
N MET A 21 -3.09 2.36 9.73
CA MET A 21 -4.21 1.51 9.31
C MET A 21 -4.16 0.14 10.02
N PHE A 22 -5.33 -0.37 10.47
CA PHE A 22 -5.49 -1.74 11.01
C PHE A 22 -4.40 -2.15 12.03
N SER A 23 -4.24 -1.35 13.10
CA SER A 23 -3.25 -1.59 14.17
C SER A 23 -1.79 -1.61 13.72
N GLY A 24 -1.50 -1.02 12.55
CA GLY A 24 -0.17 -0.88 11.99
C GLY A 24 -0.09 0.31 11.03
N PHE A 25 0.70 0.18 9.98
CA PHE A 25 0.94 1.21 8.98
C PHE A 25 0.82 0.64 7.57
N GLY A 26 0.01 1.27 6.72
CA GLY A 26 0.03 1.05 5.28
C GLY A 26 1.03 1.97 4.62
N ILE A 27 1.85 1.42 3.73
CA ILE A 27 2.88 2.12 2.99
C ILE A 27 2.48 2.12 1.51
N SER A 28 2.37 3.33 0.96
CA SER A 28 2.00 3.53 -0.43
C SER A 28 3.01 4.42 -1.15
N ALA A 29 3.27 4.10 -2.41
CA ALA A 29 4.05 4.92 -3.34
C ALA A 29 3.16 5.27 -4.54
N ASP A 30 3.19 6.52 -4.98
CA ASP A 30 2.35 7.02 -6.09
C ASP A 30 0.85 6.68 -5.95
N GLY A 31 0.34 6.72 -4.71
CA GLY A 31 -1.06 6.38 -4.41
C GLY A 31 -1.39 4.87 -4.46
N THR A 32 -0.40 4.01 -4.69
CA THR A 32 -0.55 2.55 -4.71
C THR A 32 0.00 1.94 -3.43
N ASN A 33 -0.83 1.24 -2.66
CA ASN A 33 -0.40 0.49 -1.49
C ASN A 33 0.32 -0.80 -1.93
N PHE A 34 1.60 -0.89 -1.56
CA PHE A 34 2.49 -2.00 -1.89
C PHE A 34 3.06 -2.70 -0.66
N ALA A 35 2.99 -2.08 0.53
CA ALA A 35 3.56 -2.63 1.74
C ALA A 35 2.71 -2.31 2.99
N LEU A 36 2.79 -3.17 4.00
CA LEU A 36 2.00 -3.09 5.21
C LEU A 36 2.86 -3.50 6.41
N ALA A 37 3.01 -2.64 7.41
CA ALA A 37 3.69 -2.95 8.66
C ALA A 37 2.65 -3.20 9.76
N LEU A 38 2.61 -4.39 10.36
CA LEU A 38 1.72 -4.72 11.47
C LEU A 38 2.27 -5.88 12.30
N ARG A 39 1.81 -6.01 13.56
CA ARG A 39 2.26 -7.07 14.49
C ARG A 39 3.80 -7.14 14.62
N GLY A 40 4.50 -6.03 14.44
CA GLY A 40 5.95 -5.96 14.50
C GLY A 40 6.71 -6.44 13.24
N GLY A 41 6.00 -6.83 12.18
CA GLY A 41 6.61 -7.23 10.91
C GLY A 41 6.18 -6.36 9.73
N LEU A 42 7.02 -6.31 8.70
CA LEU A 42 6.73 -5.69 7.41
C LEU A 42 6.30 -6.76 6.40
N TYR A 43 5.27 -6.45 5.63
CA TYR A 43 4.70 -7.33 4.62
C TYR A 43 4.65 -6.62 3.28
N PHE A 44 5.18 -7.25 2.24
CA PHE A 44 5.16 -6.74 0.88
C PHE A 44 4.10 -7.42 0.05
N ARG A 45 3.55 -6.67 -0.88
CA ARG A 45 2.60 -7.19 -1.84
C ARG A 45 3.34 -8.07 -2.84
N ALA A 46 2.90 -9.31 -2.96
CA ALA A 46 3.44 -10.25 -3.93
C ALA A 46 2.37 -10.61 -4.97
N ASP A 47 2.82 -10.78 -6.21
CA ASP A 47 2.10 -11.48 -7.26
C ASP A 47 2.83 -12.77 -7.65
N ASP A 48 2.20 -13.55 -8.54
CA ASP A 48 2.69 -14.82 -9.07
C ASP A 48 4.18 -14.80 -9.47
N GLN A 49 4.66 -13.68 -10.03
CA GLN A 49 6.07 -13.55 -10.44
C GLN A 49 7.04 -13.34 -9.27
N THR A 50 6.57 -12.74 -8.17
CA THR A 50 7.40 -12.42 -7.00
C THR A 50 7.30 -13.47 -5.90
N ILE A 51 6.22 -14.25 -5.86
CA ILE A 51 5.97 -15.27 -4.84
C ILE A 51 7.12 -16.28 -4.77
N ALA A 52 7.56 -16.81 -5.91
CA ALA A 52 8.68 -17.75 -5.95
C ALA A 52 9.98 -17.19 -5.32
N ARG A 53 10.20 -15.88 -5.41
CA ARG A 53 11.34 -15.22 -4.78
C ARG A 53 11.18 -15.16 -3.26
N PHE A 54 9.99 -14.85 -2.77
CA PHE A 54 9.70 -14.88 -1.32
C PHE A 54 9.81 -16.29 -0.75
N GLU A 55 9.33 -17.31 -1.47
CA GLU A 55 9.46 -18.71 -1.08
C GLU A 55 10.92 -19.16 -1.02
N ALA A 56 11.74 -18.75 -1.98
CA ALA A 56 13.18 -19.04 -1.99
C ALA A 56 13.90 -18.46 -0.77
N GLU A 57 13.42 -17.35 -0.23
CA GLU A 57 13.92 -16.73 1.01
C GLU A 57 13.35 -17.36 2.29
N GLY A 58 12.44 -18.33 2.18
CA GLY A 58 11.73 -18.89 3.34
C GLY A 58 10.72 -17.91 3.95
N SER A 59 10.29 -16.89 3.21
CA SER A 59 9.27 -15.96 3.68
C SER A 59 7.89 -16.62 3.73
N GLN A 60 7.02 -16.10 4.59
CA GLN A 60 5.68 -16.65 4.79
C GLN A 60 4.59 -15.70 4.28
N PRO A 61 3.51 -16.23 3.70
CA PRO A 61 2.36 -15.42 3.36
C PRO A 61 1.69 -14.90 4.63
N PHE A 62 1.08 -13.72 4.54
CA PHE A 62 0.37 -13.10 5.64
C PHE A 62 -0.83 -13.97 6.02
N GLN A 63 -0.87 -14.41 7.28
CA GLN A 63 -1.92 -15.24 7.82
C GLN A 63 -2.55 -14.54 9.02
N TYR A 64 -3.89 -14.53 9.06
CA TYR A 64 -4.62 -14.03 10.21
C TYR A 64 -5.65 -15.06 10.67
N GLN A 65 -5.76 -15.19 11.99
CA GLN A 65 -6.74 -16.06 12.60
C GLN A 65 -8.06 -15.31 12.73
N THR A 66 -9.12 -15.89 12.15
CA THR A 66 -10.49 -15.46 12.40
C THR A 66 -11.10 -16.33 13.49
N ARG A 67 -12.28 -15.95 13.97
CA ARG A 67 -13.02 -16.66 15.02
C ARG A 67 -13.35 -18.12 14.68
N THR A 68 -13.24 -18.51 13.41
CA THR A 68 -13.64 -19.83 12.91
C THR A 68 -12.55 -20.54 12.10
N LYS A 69 -11.58 -19.79 11.53
CA LYS A 69 -10.51 -20.37 10.69
C LYS A 69 -9.30 -19.45 10.52
N THR A 70 -8.16 -20.02 10.20
CA THR A 70 -7.00 -19.27 9.71
C THR A 70 -7.22 -18.90 8.24
N VAL A 71 -7.07 -17.62 7.91
CA VAL A 71 -7.14 -17.12 6.53
C VAL A 71 -5.75 -16.69 6.09
N THR A 72 -5.29 -17.30 5.00
CA THR A 72 -4.02 -16.97 4.35
C THR A 72 -4.27 -15.97 3.22
N VAL A 73 -3.54 -14.86 3.24
CA VAL A 73 -3.60 -13.81 2.23
C VAL A 73 -2.38 -13.93 1.35
N GLY A 74 -2.48 -14.73 0.27
CA GLY A 74 -1.38 -14.95 -0.67
C GLY A 74 -0.90 -13.71 -1.45
N SER A 75 -1.57 -12.56 -1.29
CA SER A 75 -1.14 -11.28 -1.87
C SER A 75 -0.16 -10.51 -1.01
N TYR A 76 0.03 -10.87 0.26
CA TYR A 76 0.98 -10.20 1.15
C TYR A 76 1.92 -11.23 1.76
N TRP A 77 3.22 -10.97 1.71
CA TRP A 77 4.26 -11.86 2.18
C TRP A 77 5.17 -11.11 3.15
N GLN A 78 5.58 -11.79 4.21
CA GLN A 78 6.48 -11.21 5.20
C GLN A 78 7.83 -10.90 4.56
N LEU A 79 8.40 -9.75 4.91
CA LEU A 79 9.73 -9.38 4.49
C LEU A 79 10.77 -10.29 5.17
N PRO A 80 11.71 -10.90 4.42
CA PRO A 80 12.86 -11.60 4.98
C PRO A 80 13.64 -10.69 5.94
N GLU A 81 14.09 -11.25 7.07
CA GLU A 81 14.76 -10.46 8.09
C GLU A 81 16.08 -9.84 7.60
N ARG A 82 16.79 -10.53 6.69
CA ARG A 82 18.02 -10.01 6.06
C ARG A 82 17.84 -8.64 5.41
N LEU A 83 16.64 -8.38 4.85
CA LEU A 83 16.37 -7.15 4.12
C LEU A 83 16.18 -5.95 5.05
N TYR A 84 16.06 -6.16 6.37
CA TYR A 84 16.13 -5.04 7.31
C TYR A 84 17.55 -4.51 7.46
N ASP A 85 18.58 -5.35 7.28
CA ASP A 85 19.99 -4.95 7.30
C ASP A 85 20.49 -4.47 5.93
N ASP A 86 19.85 -4.89 4.83
CA ASP A 86 20.21 -4.54 3.45
C ASP A 86 19.18 -3.62 2.76
N PRO A 87 19.21 -2.29 3.00
CA PRO A 87 18.26 -1.33 2.39
C PRO A 87 18.38 -1.23 0.86
N GLU A 88 19.57 -1.48 0.30
CA GLU A 88 19.79 -1.53 -1.14
C GLU A 88 19.01 -2.68 -1.80
N GLU A 89 19.11 -3.89 -1.24
CA GLU A 89 18.33 -5.02 -1.73
C GLU A 89 16.84 -4.78 -1.51
N LEU A 90 16.46 -4.29 -0.32
CA LEU A 90 15.07 -3.98 0.02
C LEU A 90 14.44 -3.05 -1.01
N THR A 91 15.18 -2.07 -1.53
CA THR A 91 14.72 -1.18 -2.60
C THR A 91 14.29 -1.96 -3.85
N GLY A 92 15.04 -2.99 -4.23
CA GLY A 92 14.68 -3.88 -5.33
C GLY A 92 13.39 -4.66 -5.05
N TRP A 93 13.23 -5.16 -3.82
CA TRP A 93 12.01 -5.86 -3.39
C TRP A 93 10.80 -4.93 -3.31
N ALA A 94 10.97 -3.71 -2.80
CA ALA A 94 9.92 -2.69 -2.72
C ALA A 94 9.45 -2.28 -4.11
N ARG A 95 10.37 -2.12 -5.08
CA ARG A 95 10.03 -1.87 -6.50
C ARG A 95 9.24 -3.02 -7.10
N ALA A 96 9.64 -4.27 -6.86
CA ALA A 96 8.92 -5.45 -7.32
C ALA A 96 7.51 -5.51 -6.71
N ALA A 97 7.38 -5.23 -5.42
CA ALA A 97 6.09 -5.19 -4.72
C ALA A 97 5.18 -4.05 -5.23
N LEU A 98 5.74 -2.88 -5.53
CA LEU A 98 5.01 -1.78 -6.15
C LEU A 98 4.49 -2.17 -7.54
N ALA A 99 5.33 -2.80 -8.37
CA ALA A 99 4.92 -3.29 -9.69
C ALA A 99 3.80 -4.34 -9.57
N ALA A 100 3.92 -5.28 -8.62
CA ALA A 100 2.88 -6.26 -8.31
C ALA A 100 1.56 -5.59 -7.90
N ALA A 101 1.63 -4.58 -7.03
CA ALA A 101 0.49 -3.80 -6.57
C ALA A 101 -0.20 -3.04 -7.71
N GLN A 102 0.59 -2.42 -8.59
CA GLN A 102 0.09 -1.72 -9.77
C GLN A 102 -0.60 -2.69 -10.74
N ARG A 103 0.02 -3.84 -11.06
CA ARG A 103 -0.60 -4.90 -11.89
C ARG A 103 -1.95 -5.35 -11.33
N ALA A 104 -2.02 -5.54 -10.02
CA ALA A 104 -3.27 -5.93 -9.36
C ALA A 104 -4.32 -4.80 -9.38
N ALA A 105 -3.91 -3.54 -9.27
CA ALA A 105 -4.81 -2.38 -9.40
C ALA A 105 -5.35 -2.24 -10.84
N LEU A 106 -4.51 -2.50 -11.85
CA LEU A 106 -4.89 -2.54 -13.26
C LEU A 106 -5.92 -3.65 -13.54
N ARG A 107 -5.72 -4.85 -12.98
CA ARG A 107 -6.66 -5.98 -13.11
C ARG A 107 -8.02 -5.75 -12.46
N LYS A 108 -8.10 -4.96 -11.39
CA LYS A 108 -9.35 -4.68 -10.67
C LYS A 108 -10.21 -3.57 -11.28
N ARG A 109 -9.72 -2.84 -12.28
CA ARG A 109 -10.55 -1.88 -13.02
C ARG A 109 -11.38 -2.65 -14.06
N PRO A 110 -12.71 -2.84 -13.87
CA PRO A 110 -13.54 -3.18 -15.00
C PRO A 110 -13.45 -2.01 -15.99
N LYS A 111 -13.33 -2.36 -17.26
CA LYS A 111 -13.31 -1.48 -18.44
C LYS A 111 -14.22 -0.24 -18.28
N ALA A 112 -13.69 0.83 -17.71
CA ALA A 112 -14.28 2.15 -17.71
C ALA A 112 -13.13 3.16 -17.72
N GLU A 113 -12.80 3.53 -18.95
CA GLU A 113 -12.37 4.86 -19.34
C GLU A 113 -10.95 5.33 -18.96
N ARG A 114 -10.21 5.60 -20.03
CA ARG A 114 -9.06 6.50 -20.12
C ARG A 114 -9.25 7.74 -19.23
N ALA A 115 -8.42 7.88 -18.20
CA ALA A 115 -7.96 9.18 -17.74
C ALA A 115 -6.64 9.02 -16.96
N LYS A 116 -5.61 9.76 -17.40
CA LYS A 116 -4.33 9.94 -16.69
C LYS A 116 -4.51 10.83 -15.43
N PRO A 117 -3.43 11.09 -14.67
CA PRO A 117 -3.27 10.76 -13.25
C PRO A 117 -3.87 11.81 -12.29
N ALA A 118 -4.41 11.37 -11.14
CA ALA A 118 -4.84 12.23 -10.05
C ALA A 118 -4.20 11.73 -8.75
N ALA A 119 -3.67 12.54 -7.85
CA ALA A 119 -3.43 13.97 -7.85
C ALA A 119 -2.50 14.29 -6.67
N LYS A 120 -1.59 15.23 -6.88
CA LYS A 120 -1.07 16.09 -5.81
C LYS A 120 -2.27 16.83 -5.23
N THR A 121 -2.71 16.54 -4.01
CA THR A 121 -3.68 17.40 -3.33
C THR A 121 -2.93 18.57 -2.71
N LYS A 122 -2.60 19.57 -3.55
CA LYS A 122 -2.44 20.94 -3.09
C LYS A 122 -3.79 21.38 -2.52
N ALA A 123 -3.86 21.55 -1.22
CA ALA A 123 -4.96 22.24 -0.56
C ALA A 123 -4.95 23.72 -0.99
N ALA A 124 -5.81 24.11 -1.94
CA ALA A 124 -6.29 25.48 -2.11
C ALA A 124 -7.38 25.55 -3.18
N VAL A 125 -8.57 26.07 -2.82
CA VAL A 125 -9.38 27.10 -3.52
C VAL A 125 -10.77 27.12 -2.86
N LYS A 126 -11.04 28.05 -1.93
CA LYS A 126 -11.60 29.41 -2.10
C LYS A 126 -12.98 29.50 -2.79
N LYS A 127 -13.99 29.72 -1.93
CA LYS A 127 -15.04 30.77 -1.93
C LYS A 127 -16.06 30.92 -3.10
N LYS A 128 -17.31 31.13 -2.64
CA LYS A 128 -18.41 31.99 -3.18
C LYS A 128 -19.20 31.42 -4.38
N LYS A 129 -20.54 31.56 -4.52
CA LYS A 129 -21.63 32.28 -3.83
C LYS A 129 -22.96 31.91 -4.56
N ILE A 130 -24.11 32.35 -4.02
CA ILE A 130 -25.45 32.57 -4.66
C ILE A 130 -26.38 31.34 -4.67
N ALA A 131 -27.70 31.37 -4.45
CA ALA A 131 -28.72 32.17 -3.72
C ALA A 131 -30.08 31.82 -4.36
N LYS A 132 -31.18 31.96 -3.59
CA LYS A 132 -32.60 32.08 -4.04
C LYS A 132 -33.26 30.75 -4.52
N ARG A 133 -34.55 30.42 -4.25
CA ARG A 133 -35.74 31.19 -3.83
C ARG A 133 -36.93 30.24 -3.48
N LYS A 134 -37.74 30.59 -2.45
CA LYS A 134 -39.24 30.50 -2.31
C LYS A 134 -39.94 29.11 -2.45
N LYS A 135 -41.10 28.77 -1.86
CA LYS A 135 -42.21 29.48 -1.15
C LYS A 135 -43.16 28.43 -0.49
N SER A 136 -43.70 28.75 0.69
CA SER A 136 -45.12 28.72 1.14
C SER A 136 -46.05 27.48 1.18
N SER A 137 -46.87 27.48 2.25
CA SER A 137 -48.17 26.82 2.54
C SER A 137 -48.12 25.36 2.98
N SER A 138 -48.86 24.92 4.00
CA SER A 138 -50.10 25.45 4.62
C SER A 138 -50.07 25.38 6.15
#